data_AF-A0A7J8ANL4-F1
#
_entry.id   AF-A0A7J8ANL4-F1
#
_cell.length_a   1.000
_cell.length_b   1.000
_cell.length_c   1.000
_cell.angle_alpha   90.00
_cell.angle_beta   90.00
_cell.angle_gamma   90.00
#
_symmetry.space_group_name_H-M   'P 1'
#
loop_
_entity.id
_entity.type
_entity.pdbx_description
1 polymer ?
#
loop_
_entity_poly.entity_id
_entity_poly.type
_entity_poly.pdbx_seq_one_letter_code
_entity_poly.pdbx_strand_id
1 'polypeptide(L)'
;MASMRESDTGLWLHNKLGATDELWAPPSIASLLTAAVIDNIRLCFHGLSSAVKLKLLLGTLHLPRRAVDEMKGALAEIIQLAALDSDPWVLMVADILKSFPDSGSLNLDLEEQNPNVQDILGELREKVTECEASAMLPLECRYLNKSALTTLAGPLTPPVKHFQLKRKPKSATLRAELLQRTRARSRGT
;
A
#
# COMPACT_ATOMS: atom_id res chain seq x y z
N MET A 1 1.04 -40.84 -13.26
CA MET A 1 1.10 -39.46 -12.72
C MET A 1 1.32 -38.52 -13.89
N ALA A 2 0.22 -38.17 -14.57
CA ALA A 2 0.23 -37.50 -15.86
C ALA A 2 0.42 -35.99 -15.71
N SER A 3 1.36 -35.47 -16.49
CA SER A 3 1.56 -34.06 -16.84
C SER A 3 0.22 -33.33 -16.99
N MET A 4 -0.10 -32.39 -16.09
CA MET A 4 -0.95 -31.25 -16.44
C MET A 4 -0.17 -30.49 -17.51
N ARG A 5 -0.60 -30.65 -18.75
CA ARG A 5 0.03 -30.04 -19.92
C ARG A 5 -0.10 -28.52 -19.80
N GLU A 6 0.91 -27.79 -20.24
CA GLU A 6 1.01 -26.32 -20.25
C GLU A 6 -0.30 -25.62 -20.70
N SER A 7 -1.02 -26.23 -21.65
CA SER A 7 -2.31 -25.79 -22.17
C SER A 7 -3.44 -25.72 -21.12
N ASP A 8 -3.42 -26.58 -20.10
CA ASP A 8 -4.49 -26.64 -19.10
C ASP A 8 -4.32 -25.58 -18.01
N THR A 9 -3.06 -25.22 -17.68
CA THR A 9 -2.79 -24.23 -16.62
C THR A 9 -3.19 -22.82 -17.07
N GLY A 10 -2.89 -22.44 -18.32
CA GLY A 10 -3.28 -21.13 -18.85
C GLY A 10 -4.80 -20.94 -18.87
N LEU A 11 -5.54 -21.92 -19.40
CA LEU A 11 -7.00 -21.89 -19.41
C LEU A 11 -7.59 -21.88 -17.99
N TRP A 12 -7.00 -22.66 -17.07
CA TRP A 12 -7.41 -22.66 -15.67
C TRP A 12 -7.23 -21.29 -15.01
N LEU A 13 -6.10 -20.60 -15.26
CA LEU A 13 -5.87 -19.24 -14.76
C LEU A 13 -6.90 -18.25 -15.31
N HIS A 14 -7.25 -18.34 -16.59
CA HIS A 14 -8.33 -17.55 -17.17
C HIS A 14 -9.68 -17.81 -16.50
N ASN A 15 -10.00 -19.06 -16.19
CA ASN A 15 -11.26 -19.39 -15.51
C ASN A 15 -11.29 -18.93 -14.04
N LYS A 16 -10.13 -18.85 -13.37
CA LYS A 16 -10.04 -18.46 -11.96
C LYS A 16 -9.85 -16.96 -11.75
N LEU A 17 -9.17 -16.27 -12.67
CA LEU A 17 -8.76 -14.87 -12.53
C LEU A 17 -9.31 -13.98 -13.64
N GLY A 18 -9.90 -14.53 -14.70
CA GLY A 18 -10.31 -13.77 -15.89
C GLY A 18 -11.62 -13.01 -15.77
N ALA A 19 -12.30 -13.04 -14.62
CA ALA A 19 -13.48 -12.21 -14.39
C ALA A 19 -13.09 -10.73 -14.46
N THR A 20 -13.62 -10.01 -15.44
CA THR A 20 -13.30 -8.60 -15.71
C THR A 20 -14.02 -7.63 -14.78
N ASP A 21 -15.13 -8.07 -14.19
CA ASP A 21 -15.95 -7.26 -13.28
C ASP A 21 -15.28 -7.11 -11.90
N GLU A 22 -14.35 -8.01 -11.59
CA GLU A 22 -13.53 -7.95 -10.40
C GLU A 22 -12.12 -7.51 -10.80
N LEU A 23 -11.59 -6.43 -10.24
CA LEU A 23 -10.21 -5.98 -10.54
C LEU A 23 -9.20 -6.35 -9.46
N TRP A 24 -9.67 -6.66 -8.25
CA TRP A 24 -8.83 -7.04 -7.11
C TRP A 24 -8.41 -8.51 -7.15
N ALA A 25 -7.36 -8.85 -6.41
CA ALA A 25 -6.99 -10.24 -6.17
C ALA A 25 -8.13 -10.94 -5.40
N PRO A 26 -8.58 -12.14 -5.84
CA PRO A 26 -9.64 -12.84 -5.15
C PRO A 26 -9.18 -13.30 -3.75
N PRO A 27 -10.07 -13.44 -2.76
CA PRO A 27 -9.69 -13.83 -1.40
C PRO A 27 -8.94 -15.18 -1.31
N SER A 28 -9.17 -16.08 -2.26
CA SER A 28 -8.51 -17.39 -2.36
C SER A 28 -7.19 -17.37 -3.12
N ILE A 29 -6.65 -16.21 -3.51
CA ILE A 29 -5.46 -16.13 -4.38
C ILE A 29 -4.25 -16.91 -3.85
N ALA A 30 -4.03 -16.89 -2.53
CA ALA A 30 -2.90 -17.58 -1.91
C ALA A 30 -3.00 -19.12 -2.02
N SER A 31 -4.21 -19.69 -2.05
CA SER A 31 -4.38 -21.13 -2.24
C SER A 31 -4.35 -21.55 -3.72
N LEU A 32 -4.59 -20.61 -4.64
CA LEU A 32 -4.47 -20.83 -6.08
C LEU A 32 -3.01 -20.84 -6.54
N LEU A 33 -2.18 -19.96 -5.98
CA LEU A 33 -0.78 -19.77 -6.35
C LEU A 33 0.15 -20.74 -5.58
N THR A 34 -0.02 -22.03 -5.82
CA THR A 34 0.88 -23.07 -5.29
C THR A 34 2.22 -23.08 -6.05
N ALA A 35 3.28 -23.65 -5.45
CA ALA A 35 4.60 -23.73 -6.09
C ALA A 35 4.56 -24.39 -7.49
N ALA A 36 3.82 -25.49 -7.63
CA ALA A 36 3.64 -26.17 -8.91
C ALA A 36 2.91 -25.31 -9.96
N VAL A 37 1.93 -24.51 -9.52
CA VAL A 37 1.22 -23.58 -10.41
C VAL A 37 2.14 -22.44 -10.85
N ILE A 38 2.93 -21.87 -9.93
CA ILE A 38 3.93 -20.84 -10.22
C ILE A 38 4.97 -21.34 -11.22
N ASP A 39 5.46 -22.58 -11.05
CA ASP A 39 6.38 -23.19 -12.01
C ASP A 39 5.78 -23.30 -13.42
N ASN A 40 4.50 -23.71 -13.50
CA ASN A 40 3.80 -23.82 -14.78
C ASN A 40 3.47 -22.48 -15.43
N ILE A 41 3.26 -21.42 -14.63
CA ILE A 41 2.96 -20.07 -15.15
C ILE A 41 4.07 -19.57 -16.06
N ARG A 42 5.34 -19.86 -15.76
CA ARG A 42 6.49 -19.46 -16.59
C ARG A 42 6.36 -19.89 -18.05
N LEU A 43 5.70 -21.02 -18.28
CA LEU A 43 5.53 -21.63 -19.60
C LEU A 43 4.36 -21.01 -20.38
N CYS A 44 3.33 -20.52 -19.69
CA CYS A 44 2.13 -19.98 -20.32
C CYS A 44 1.90 -18.47 -20.14
N PHE A 45 2.78 -17.77 -19.42
CA PHE A 45 2.61 -16.36 -19.04
C PHE A 45 2.29 -15.44 -20.24
N HIS A 46 3.03 -15.58 -21.34
CA HIS A 46 2.85 -14.76 -22.55
C HIS A 46 1.45 -14.86 -23.15
N GLY A 47 0.81 -16.02 -23.03
CA GLY A 47 -0.52 -16.29 -23.58
C GLY A 47 -1.67 -15.80 -22.70
N LEU A 48 -1.39 -15.31 -21.49
CA LEU A 48 -2.41 -14.79 -20.58
C LEU A 48 -2.85 -13.37 -20.98
N SER A 49 -4.10 -13.03 -20.69
CA SER A 49 -4.58 -11.64 -20.85
C SER A 49 -3.96 -10.72 -19.79
N SER A 50 -3.84 -9.43 -20.09
CA SER A 50 -3.31 -8.43 -19.14
C SER A 50 -4.04 -8.45 -17.80
N ALA A 51 -5.37 -8.58 -17.79
CA ALA A 51 -6.15 -8.65 -16.55
C ALA A 51 -5.76 -9.83 -15.65
N VAL A 52 -5.51 -11.02 -16.25
CA VAL A 52 -5.05 -12.20 -15.50
C VAL A 52 -3.63 -12.01 -15.01
N LYS A 53 -2.73 -11.47 -15.86
CA LYS A 53 -1.33 -11.16 -15.49
C LYS A 53 -1.27 -10.21 -14.30
N LEU A 54 -2.05 -9.13 -14.31
CA LEU A 54 -2.09 -8.15 -13.22
C LEU A 54 -2.57 -8.76 -11.90
N LYS A 55 -3.65 -9.57 -11.93
CA LYS A 55 -4.14 -10.27 -10.75
C LYS A 55 -3.13 -11.28 -10.20
N LEU A 56 -2.41 -11.97 -11.10
CA LEU A 56 -1.37 -12.91 -10.73
C LEU A 56 -0.20 -12.19 -10.05
N LEU A 57 0.31 -11.12 -10.66
CA LEU A 57 1.40 -10.30 -10.12
C LEU A 57 1.04 -9.71 -8.76
N LEU A 58 -0.11 -9.03 -8.65
CA LEU A 58 -0.58 -8.48 -7.38
C LEU A 58 -0.87 -9.58 -6.34
N GLY A 59 -1.34 -10.74 -6.80
CA GLY A 59 -1.58 -11.92 -5.98
C GLY A 59 -0.34 -12.42 -5.24
N THR A 60 0.86 -12.21 -5.79
CA THR A 60 2.13 -12.59 -5.13
C THR A 60 2.33 -11.88 -3.79
N LEU A 61 1.83 -10.65 -3.63
CA LEU A 61 1.89 -9.88 -2.38
C LEU A 61 1.04 -10.48 -1.26
N HIS A 62 0.05 -11.30 -1.62
CA HIS A 62 -0.83 -11.96 -0.65
C HIS A 62 -0.28 -13.31 -0.19
N LEU A 63 0.85 -13.76 -0.72
CA LEU A 63 1.49 -14.99 -0.29
C LEU A 63 2.21 -14.79 1.05
N PRO A 64 2.17 -15.79 1.95
CA PRO A 64 2.98 -15.76 3.16
C PRO A 64 4.47 -15.64 2.82
N ARG A 65 5.22 -14.87 3.62
CA ARG A 65 6.67 -14.62 3.40
C ARG A 65 7.48 -15.91 3.16
N ARG A 66 7.15 -16.99 3.89
CA ARG A 66 7.80 -18.31 3.75
C ARG A 66 7.57 -18.92 2.36
N ALA A 67 6.35 -18.84 1.85
CA ALA A 67 6.04 -19.32 0.51
C ALA A 67 6.83 -18.50 -0.52
N VAL A 68 6.83 -17.17 -0.40
CA VAL A 68 7.62 -16.29 -1.30
C VAL A 68 9.10 -16.68 -1.31
N ASP A 69 9.72 -16.97 -0.15
CA ASP A 69 11.10 -17.43 -0.08
C ASP A 69 11.35 -18.75 -0.84
N GLU A 70 10.44 -19.71 -0.69
CA GLU A 70 10.56 -21.03 -1.31
C GLU A 70 10.51 -20.96 -2.85
N MET A 71 9.65 -20.10 -3.40
CA MET A 71 9.46 -19.93 -4.85
C MET A 71 10.10 -18.65 -5.42
N LYS A 72 11.03 -18.02 -4.70
CA LYS A 72 11.59 -16.71 -5.09
C LYS A 72 12.16 -16.67 -6.51
N GLY A 73 12.82 -17.75 -6.95
CA GLY A 73 13.43 -17.83 -8.27
C GLY A 73 12.37 -17.84 -9.38
N ALA A 74 11.35 -18.68 -9.22
CA ALA A 74 10.25 -18.75 -10.18
C ALA A 74 9.42 -17.46 -10.21
N LEU A 75 9.21 -16.81 -9.05
CA LEU A 75 8.55 -15.50 -8.98
C LEU A 75 9.37 -14.42 -9.67
N ALA A 76 10.68 -14.38 -9.46
CA ALA A 76 11.58 -13.42 -10.12
C ALA A 76 11.56 -13.61 -11.64
N GLU A 77 11.57 -14.85 -12.13
CA GLU A 77 11.45 -15.15 -13.56
C GLU A 77 10.11 -14.67 -14.14
N ILE A 78 8.98 -14.88 -13.45
CA ILE A 78 7.68 -14.37 -13.89
C ILE A 78 7.68 -12.83 -13.96
N ILE A 79 8.27 -12.16 -12.96
CA ILE A 79 8.37 -10.70 -12.96
C ILE A 79 9.26 -10.21 -14.11
N GLN A 80 10.35 -10.93 -14.43
CA GLN A 80 11.18 -10.62 -15.60
C GLN A 80 10.42 -10.78 -16.91
N LEU A 81 9.58 -11.82 -17.05
CA LEU A 81 8.70 -11.96 -18.21
C LEU A 81 7.69 -10.80 -18.30
N ALA A 82 7.13 -10.38 -17.15
CA ALA A 82 6.23 -9.24 -17.08
C ALA A 82 6.91 -7.91 -17.44
N ALA A 83 8.19 -7.75 -17.14
CA ALA A 83 8.98 -6.57 -17.52
C ALA A 83 9.27 -6.48 -19.03
N LEU A 84 8.92 -7.51 -19.80
CA LEU A 84 9.00 -7.54 -21.27
C LEU A 84 7.62 -7.52 -21.94
N ASP A 85 6.55 -7.33 -21.16
CA ASP A 85 5.18 -7.31 -21.68
C ASP A 85 4.91 -6.03 -22.50
N SER A 86 3.97 -6.08 -23.43
CA SER A 86 3.56 -4.90 -24.21
C SER A 86 2.55 -4.02 -23.47
N ASP A 87 1.91 -4.55 -22.43
CA ASP A 87 0.93 -3.83 -21.64
C ASP A 87 1.59 -2.90 -20.60
N PRO A 88 1.34 -1.57 -20.65
CA PRO A 88 1.97 -0.61 -19.74
C PRO A 88 1.68 -0.86 -18.25
N TRP A 89 0.50 -1.40 -17.92
CA TRP A 89 0.17 -1.72 -16.53
C TRP A 89 0.97 -2.91 -16.04
N VAL A 90 1.14 -3.93 -16.89
CA VAL A 90 1.97 -5.11 -16.56
C VAL A 90 3.43 -4.69 -16.35
N LEU A 91 3.97 -3.83 -17.23
CA LEU A 91 5.33 -3.27 -17.10
C LEU A 91 5.51 -2.49 -15.78
N MET A 92 4.58 -1.58 -15.47
CA MET A 92 4.64 -0.79 -14.24
C MET A 92 4.60 -1.67 -12.99
N VAL A 93 3.68 -2.63 -12.95
CA VAL A 93 3.55 -3.53 -11.80
C VAL A 93 4.77 -4.44 -11.68
N ALA A 94 5.36 -4.89 -12.79
CA ALA A 94 6.61 -5.64 -12.77
C ALA A 94 7.76 -4.83 -12.16
N ASP A 95 7.89 -3.55 -12.53
CA ASP A 95 8.94 -2.67 -12.01
C ASP A 95 8.77 -2.36 -10.52
N ILE A 96 7.52 -2.23 -10.04
CA ILE A 96 7.20 -2.09 -8.61
C ILE A 96 7.54 -3.37 -7.82
N LEU A 97 7.27 -4.54 -8.40
CA LEU A 97 7.43 -5.84 -7.73
C LEU A 97 8.83 -6.42 -7.81
N LYS A 98 9.73 -5.90 -8.67
CA LYS A 98 11.05 -6.51 -8.96
C LYS A 98 11.91 -6.80 -7.73
N SER A 99 11.80 -5.99 -6.67
CA SER A 99 12.55 -6.16 -5.42
C SER A 99 11.81 -6.98 -4.35
N PHE A 100 10.52 -7.29 -4.55
CA PHE A 100 9.68 -7.90 -3.53
C PHE A 100 10.09 -9.34 -3.18
N PRO A 101 10.35 -10.27 -4.13
CA PRO A 101 10.74 -11.63 -3.78
C PRO A 101 12.03 -11.73 -2.96
N ASP A 102 12.97 -10.80 -3.16
CA ASP A 102 14.27 -10.80 -2.48
C ASP A 102 14.25 -10.04 -1.14
N SER A 103 13.69 -8.84 -1.12
CA SER A 103 13.74 -7.95 0.05
C SER A 103 12.49 -7.98 0.92
N GLY A 104 11.38 -8.49 0.39
CA GLY A 104 10.04 -8.34 0.99
C GLY A 104 9.48 -6.91 0.90
N SER A 105 10.17 -6.00 0.22
CA SER A 105 9.77 -4.59 0.04
C SER A 105 9.56 -4.28 -1.44
N LEU A 106 8.66 -3.34 -1.73
CA LEU A 106 8.41 -2.85 -3.09
C LEU A 106 9.53 -1.92 -3.56
N ASN A 107 9.68 -1.80 -4.88
CA ASN A 107 10.59 -0.84 -5.48
C ASN A 107 10.00 0.57 -5.41
N LEU A 108 10.78 1.53 -4.95
CA LEU A 108 10.42 2.95 -4.91
C LEU A 108 11.15 3.76 -5.99
N ASP A 109 12.20 3.20 -6.58
CA ASP A 109 13.00 3.83 -7.64
C ASP A 109 12.37 3.50 -9.01
N LEU A 110 11.30 4.24 -9.33
CA LEU A 110 10.48 4.03 -10.55
C LEU A 110 10.76 5.08 -11.65
N GLU A 111 11.68 6.01 -11.40
CA GLU A 111 11.93 7.16 -12.29
C GLU A 111 12.82 6.79 -13.49
N GLU A 112 13.78 5.88 -13.35
CA GLU A 112 14.87 5.69 -14.33
C GLU A 112 14.42 5.37 -15.76
N GLN A 113 13.28 4.68 -15.92
CA GLN A 113 12.81 4.19 -17.22
C GLN A 113 11.37 4.60 -17.54
N ASN A 114 10.80 5.52 -16.76
CA ASN A 114 9.38 5.85 -16.88
C ASN A 114 9.12 7.36 -16.94
N PRO A 115 8.92 7.94 -18.14
CA PRO A 115 8.69 9.38 -18.28
C PRO A 115 7.41 9.84 -17.56
N ASN A 116 6.36 8.99 -17.52
CA ASN A 116 5.14 9.33 -16.80
C ASN A 116 5.39 9.52 -15.30
N VAL A 117 6.24 8.68 -14.70
CA VAL A 117 6.61 8.81 -13.28
C VAL A 117 7.47 10.04 -13.04
N GLN A 118 8.42 10.32 -13.94
CA GLN A 118 9.26 11.52 -13.85
C GLN A 118 8.41 12.80 -13.89
N ASP A 119 7.46 12.89 -14.82
CA ASP A 119 6.57 14.05 -14.96
C ASP A 119 5.69 14.23 -13.71
N ILE A 120 5.05 13.14 -13.26
CA ILE A 120 4.19 13.15 -12.07
C ILE A 120 4.98 13.56 -10.83
N LEU A 121 6.15 12.96 -10.59
CA LEU A 121 6.96 13.26 -9.41
C LEU A 121 7.58 14.66 -9.50
N GLY A 122 7.96 15.12 -10.69
CA GLY A 122 8.44 16.49 -10.91
C GLY A 122 7.40 17.53 -10.49
N GLU A 123 6.18 17.41 -11.00
CA GLU A 123 5.07 18.32 -10.67
C GLU A 123 4.70 18.22 -9.18
N LEU A 124 4.57 17.00 -8.65
CA LEU A 124 4.17 16.81 -7.24
C LEU A 124 5.23 17.31 -6.26
N ARG A 125 6.53 17.17 -6.55
CA ARG A 125 7.59 17.71 -5.68
C ARG A 125 7.51 19.23 -5.57
N GLU A 126 7.25 19.93 -6.68
CA GLU A 126 7.05 21.38 -6.69
C GLU A 126 5.81 21.74 -5.84
N LYS A 127 4.67 21.10 -6.11
CA LYS A 127 3.41 21.41 -5.41
C LYS A 127 3.42 21.08 -3.92
N VAL A 128 4.09 19.99 -3.52
CA VAL A 128 4.25 19.63 -2.11
C VAL A 128 5.09 20.67 -1.38
N THR A 129 6.15 21.18 -2.02
CA THR A 129 7.00 22.24 -1.45
C THR A 129 6.24 23.56 -1.30
N GLU A 130 5.42 23.94 -2.28
CA GLU A 130 4.57 25.13 -2.19
C GLU A 130 3.55 25.07 -1.02
N CYS A 131 3.08 23.87 -0.67
CA CYS A 131 2.04 23.65 0.35
C CYS A 131 2.57 23.48 1.79
N GLU A 132 3.89 23.54 2.02
CA GLU A 132 4.52 23.20 3.31
C GLU A 132 3.94 23.98 4.50
N ALA A 133 3.57 25.25 4.29
CA ALA A 133 3.07 26.15 5.33
C ALA A 133 1.74 25.74 5.97
N SER A 134 0.96 24.84 5.33
CA SER A 134 -0.33 24.34 5.82
C SER A 134 -0.45 22.82 5.73
N ALA A 135 0.69 22.12 5.82
CA ALA A 135 0.73 20.67 5.71
C ALA A 135 -0.19 19.98 6.73
N MET A 136 -1.06 19.11 6.24
CA MET A 136 -1.85 18.23 7.09
C MET A 136 -0.93 17.17 7.70
N LEU A 137 -1.04 16.98 9.01
CA LEU A 137 -0.26 15.95 9.70
C LEU A 137 -0.83 14.55 9.44
N PRO A 138 0.03 13.52 9.36
CA PRO A 138 -0.39 12.13 9.32
C PRO A 138 -1.31 11.72 10.49
N LEU A 139 -2.10 10.66 10.30
CA LEU A 139 -3.14 10.26 11.27
C LEU A 139 -2.55 9.75 12.58
N GLU A 140 -1.38 9.13 12.53
CA GLU A 140 -0.62 8.64 13.68
C GLU A 140 -0.25 9.77 14.65
N CYS A 141 -0.10 11.01 14.16
CA CYS A 141 0.23 12.17 14.99
C CYS A 141 -0.82 12.47 16.08
N ARG A 142 -2.06 11.99 15.91
CA ARG A 142 -3.13 12.12 16.93
C ARG A 142 -2.89 11.28 18.18
N TYR A 143 -2.06 10.26 18.07
CA TYR A 143 -1.80 9.28 19.13
C TYR A 143 -0.44 9.48 19.80
N LEU A 144 0.41 10.35 19.25
CA LEU A 144 1.73 10.63 19.78
C LEU A 144 1.66 11.60 20.96
N ASN A 145 2.53 11.37 21.95
CA ASN A 145 2.78 12.37 22.97
C ASN A 145 3.52 13.59 22.38
N LYS A 146 3.57 14.69 23.14
CA LYS A 146 4.13 15.95 22.64
C LYS A 146 5.58 15.82 22.18
N SER A 147 6.43 15.09 22.91
CA SER A 147 7.84 14.94 22.55
C SER A 147 8.02 14.13 21.27
N ALA A 148 7.36 12.98 21.15
CA ALA A 148 7.41 12.15 19.95
C ALA A 148 6.84 12.88 18.72
N LEU A 149 5.76 13.65 18.91
CA LEU A 149 5.18 14.46 17.84
C LEU A 149 6.15 15.54 17.36
N THR A 150 6.83 16.24 18.28
CA THR A 150 7.85 17.23 17.91
C THR A 150 9.07 16.60 17.24
N THR A 151 9.46 15.38 17.63
CA THR A 151 10.54 14.64 16.95
C THR A 151 10.14 14.24 15.53
N LEU A 152 8.89 13.82 15.30
CA LEU A 152 8.43 13.34 14.00
C LEU A 152 8.11 14.48 13.01
N ALA A 153 7.32 15.45 13.46
CA ALA A 153 6.73 16.49 12.60
C ALA A 153 7.22 17.91 12.93
N GLY A 154 8.18 18.05 13.83
CA GLY A 154 8.67 19.34 14.28
C GLY A 154 7.70 20.08 15.22
N PRO A 155 8.00 21.34 15.55
CA PRO A 155 7.14 22.17 16.37
C PRO A 155 5.80 22.44 15.69
N LEU A 156 4.69 22.21 16.40
CA LEU A 156 3.36 22.49 15.86
C LEU A 156 3.14 24.00 15.69
N THR A 157 2.66 24.38 14.51
CA THR A 157 2.21 25.74 14.23
C THR A 157 1.04 26.10 15.16
N PRO A 158 1.13 27.20 15.92
CA PRO A 158 0.03 27.61 16.79
C PRO A 158 -1.19 28.04 15.95
N PRO A 159 -2.42 27.83 16.44
CA PRO A 159 -3.62 28.27 15.72
C PRO A 159 -3.62 29.78 15.43
N VAL A 160 -4.08 30.15 14.23
CA VAL A 160 -4.22 31.56 13.83
C VAL A 160 -5.24 32.26 14.73
N LYS A 161 -4.82 33.38 15.33
CA LYS A 161 -5.68 34.21 16.18
C LYS A 161 -6.56 35.11 15.32
N HIS A 162 -7.71 34.60 14.89
CA HIS A 162 -8.66 35.38 14.07
C HIS A 162 -9.39 36.50 14.84
N PHE A 163 -9.50 36.38 16.17
CA PHE A 163 -10.14 37.38 17.02
C PHE A 163 -9.64 37.27 18.47
N GLN A 164 -9.91 38.29 19.28
CA GLN A 164 -9.61 38.30 20.71
C GLN A 164 -10.86 37.98 21.55
N LEU A 165 -10.79 36.93 22.37
CA LEU A 165 -11.87 36.57 23.30
C LEU A 165 -11.97 37.60 24.43
N LYS A 166 -13.14 38.24 24.58
CA LYS A 166 -13.42 39.19 25.69
C LYS A 166 -13.66 38.48 27.02
N ARG A 167 -14.24 37.28 27.01
CA ARG A 167 -14.56 36.45 28.18
C ARG A 167 -14.41 34.98 27.83
N LYS A 168 -14.12 34.12 28.82
CA LYS A 168 -14.06 32.65 28.64
C LYS A 168 -15.45 32.10 28.27
N PRO A 169 -15.54 31.04 27.45
CA PRO A 169 -16.82 30.42 27.09
C PRO A 169 -17.46 29.68 28.29
N LYS A 170 -18.76 29.38 28.17
CA LYS A 170 -19.55 28.68 29.21
C LYS A 170 -18.95 27.31 29.61
N SER A 171 -18.22 26.66 28.71
CA SER A 171 -17.52 25.38 28.99
C SER A 171 -16.47 25.51 30.10
N ALA A 172 -15.90 26.70 30.33
CA ALA A 172 -14.98 26.93 31.43
C ALA A 172 -15.67 26.84 32.80
N THR A 173 -16.85 27.45 32.95
CA THR A 173 -17.68 27.35 34.17
C THR A 173 -18.11 25.90 34.41
N LEU A 174 -18.59 25.23 33.36
CA LEU A 174 -18.99 23.81 33.43
C LEU A 174 -17.85 22.90 33.92
N ARG A 175 -16.64 23.08 33.39
CA ARG A 175 -15.46 22.32 33.83
C ARG A 175 -15.14 22.58 35.31
N ALA A 176 -15.25 23.82 35.78
CA ALA A 176 -14.97 24.17 37.17
C ALA A 176 -15.97 23.52 38.14
N GLU A 177 -17.26 23.53 37.79
CA GLU A 177 -18.31 22.87 38.57
C GLU A 177 -18.08 21.37 38.67
N LEU A 178 -17.75 20.70 37.56
CA LEU A 178 -17.44 19.27 37.55
C LEU A 178 -16.25 18.95 38.46
N LEU A 179 -15.17 19.72 38.39
CA LEU A 179 -14.00 19.53 39.25
C LEU A 179 -14.31 19.75 40.74
N GLN A 180 -15.12 20.75 41.07
CA GLN A 180 -15.54 20.99 42.46
C GLN A 180 -16.39 19.84 42.99
N ARG A 181 -17.34 19.34 42.19
CA ARG A 181 -18.17 18.18 42.54
C ARG A 181 -17.31 16.93 42.76
N THR A 182 -16.35 16.65 41.87
CA THR A 182 -15.43 15.51 42.04
C THR A 182 -14.60 15.63 43.31
N ARG A 183 -14.05 16.82 43.61
CA ARG A 183 -13.27 17.08 44.83
C ARG A 183 -14.08 16.96 46.11
N ALA A 184 -15.31 17.48 46.11
CA ALA A 184 -16.22 17.36 47.24
C ALA A 184 -16.56 15.90 47.52
N ARG A 185 -16.78 15.10 46.46
CA ARG A 185 -17.09 13.68 46.57
C ARG A 185 -15.89 12.83 47.03
N SER A 186 -14.66 13.19 46.67
CA SER A 186 -13.43 12.52 47.14
C SER A 186 -13.04 12.83 48.59
N ARG A 187 -13.66 13.84 49.23
CA ARG A 187 -13.39 14.22 50.64
C ARG A 187 -14.44 13.67 51.62
N GLY A 188 -15.48 13.00 51.11
CA GLY A 188 -16.57 12.41 51.90
C GLY A 188 -16.43 10.90 52.13
N THR A 189 -15.26 10.33 51.84
CA THR A 189 -14.79 8.97 52.20
C THR A 189 -13.53 9.12 53.02
#